data_AF-A0A261CUL6-F1
#
_entry.id   AF-A0A261CUL6-F1
#
_cell.length_a   1.000
_cell.length_b   1.000
_cell.length_c   1.000
_cell.angle_alpha   90.00
_cell.angle_beta   90.00
_cell.angle_gamma   90.00
#
_symmetry.space_group_name_H-M   'P 1'
#
loop_
_entity.id
_entity.type
_entity.pdbx_description
1 polymer ?
#
loop_
_entity_poly.entity_id
_entity_poly.type
_entity_poly.pdbx_seq_one_letter_code
_entity_poly.pdbx_strand_id
1 'polypeptide(L)'
;MSSDESNRLNPLATLAKQSQDTAKGYQDTADKLRARAGAWGGAIQALGLAAVAWIGFDELVNVFPTHDLGWLLAGLILLCIILMAISAIYVGWNLSVQNRPLAMSSNIQDMVDNQEISDTEADRVRGVYHQFAKLNGLNVHDQPEPQPGPSETKGQLAERRKAANAIVSNAMQAYFAPATLYEANVERAYRYDRLTNTVSAPTDDEELTKLNFGLTRAAQIRADLLLTRARAAVVVIRDRVRRATIAKKPLIAIGVFGASLIAVWFFSDAMRAYNTSDSDKIAAAKACGDARKALNDGGATFTLPDDCNAANSSGEGEAQTPSGMAVANLVALSADLSNCEAAAVVEGNLPKTLENRKVCASIRTNIDVQLALIANYE
;
A
#
# COMPACT_ATOMS: atom_id res chain seq x y z
N MET A 1 -1.61 -47.03 -0.49
CA MET A 1 -0.49 -46.27 0.09
C MET A 1 -1.00 -44.90 0.45
N SER A 2 -0.97 -44.53 1.74
CA SER A 2 -1.39 -43.19 2.17
C SER A 2 -0.39 -42.15 1.64
N SER A 3 -0.84 -40.91 1.44
CA SER A 3 0.01 -39.79 1.01
C SER A 3 1.27 -39.60 1.88
N ASP A 4 1.24 -40.06 3.14
CA ASP A 4 2.36 -39.99 4.07
C ASP A 4 3.51 -40.96 3.75
N GLU A 5 3.23 -42.09 3.10
CA GLU A 5 4.28 -43.08 2.78
C GLU A 5 5.09 -42.65 1.55
N SER A 6 4.45 -41.98 0.58
CA SER A 6 5.16 -41.41 -0.59
C SER A 6 6.07 -40.22 -0.23
N ASN A 7 5.72 -39.45 0.80
CA ASN A 7 6.52 -38.30 1.25
C ASN A 7 7.80 -38.71 2.00
N ARG A 8 7.86 -39.92 2.57
CA ARG A 8 9.06 -40.42 3.26
C ARG A 8 10.14 -40.92 2.31
N LEU A 9 9.78 -41.26 1.06
CA LEU A 9 10.69 -41.93 0.13
C LEU A 9 11.49 -40.98 -0.77
N ASN A 10 11.20 -39.68 -0.82
CA ASN A 10 11.97 -38.73 -1.63
C ASN A 10 12.25 -37.41 -0.90
N PRO A 11 13.32 -37.33 -0.08
CA PRO A 11 13.66 -36.12 0.69
C PRO A 11 13.89 -34.89 -0.21
N LEU A 12 14.31 -35.09 -1.46
CA LEU A 12 14.52 -34.01 -2.42
C LEU A 12 13.20 -33.41 -2.91
N ALA A 13 12.15 -34.22 -3.07
CA ALA A 13 10.82 -33.72 -3.43
C ALA A 13 10.22 -32.85 -2.32
N THR A 14 10.42 -33.24 -1.05
CA THR A 14 10.01 -32.45 0.11
C THR A 14 10.73 -31.10 0.17
N LEU A 15 12.05 -31.07 -0.10
CA LEU A 15 12.83 -29.83 -0.15
C LEU A 15 12.38 -28.90 -1.29
N ALA A 16 12.09 -29.45 -2.47
CA ALA A 16 11.57 -28.68 -3.61
C ALA A 16 10.20 -28.06 -3.28
N LYS A 17 9.32 -28.81 -2.63
CA LYS A 17 8.02 -28.30 -2.18
C LYS A 17 8.18 -27.19 -1.12
N GLN A 18 9.04 -27.41 -0.12
CA GLN A 18 9.27 -26.42 0.94
C GLN A 18 9.84 -25.10 0.38
N SER A 19 10.75 -25.18 -0.59
CA SER A 19 11.31 -23.99 -1.25
C SER A 19 10.28 -23.27 -2.12
N GLN A 20 9.41 -24.00 -2.83
CA GLN A 20 8.27 -23.41 -3.55
C GLN A 20 7.27 -22.71 -2.60
N ASP A 21 6.89 -23.36 -1.50
CA ASP A 21 5.99 -22.78 -0.50
C ASP A 21 6.61 -21.52 0.13
N THR A 22 7.91 -21.56 0.41
CA THR A 22 8.65 -20.40 0.92
C THR A 22 8.71 -19.27 -0.12
N ALA A 23 8.98 -19.59 -1.39
CA ALA A 23 9.01 -18.62 -2.48
C ALA A 23 7.62 -17.95 -2.65
N LYS A 24 6.54 -18.73 -2.57
CA LYS A 24 5.17 -18.23 -2.57
C LYS A 24 4.91 -17.31 -1.38
N GLY A 25 5.37 -17.66 -0.17
CA GLY A 25 5.27 -16.78 1.01
C GLY A 25 5.95 -15.42 0.82
N TYR A 26 7.11 -15.37 0.13
CA TYR A 26 7.75 -14.12 -0.22
C TYR A 26 7.00 -13.33 -1.29
N GLN A 27 6.43 -14.00 -2.30
CA GLN A 27 5.57 -13.38 -3.31
C GLN A 27 4.31 -12.78 -2.66
N ASP A 28 3.64 -13.53 -1.80
CA ASP A 28 2.47 -13.05 -1.05
C ASP A 28 2.83 -11.85 -0.17
N THR A 29 4.03 -11.85 0.43
CA THR A 29 4.52 -10.70 1.22
C THR A 29 4.76 -9.48 0.35
N ALA A 30 5.39 -9.66 -0.83
CA ALA A 30 5.58 -8.60 -1.81
C ALA A 30 4.24 -8.02 -2.28
N ASP A 31 3.26 -8.86 -2.58
CA ASP A 31 1.94 -8.44 -3.04
C ASP A 31 1.13 -7.75 -1.94
N LYS A 32 1.21 -8.22 -0.69
CA LYS A 32 0.63 -7.51 0.47
C LYS A 32 1.26 -6.15 0.68
N LEU A 33 2.58 -6.01 0.50
CA LEU A 33 3.25 -4.70 0.59
C LEU A 33 2.76 -3.75 -0.51
N ARG A 34 2.61 -4.23 -1.75
CA ARG A 34 2.04 -3.45 -2.86
C ARG A 34 0.59 -3.06 -2.60
N ALA A 35 -0.23 -4.01 -2.14
CA ALA A 35 -1.64 -3.77 -1.82
C ALA A 35 -1.80 -2.72 -0.71
N ARG A 36 -1.00 -2.81 0.36
CA ARG A 36 -0.98 -1.81 1.43
C ARG A 36 -0.52 -0.45 0.92
N ALA A 37 0.52 -0.39 0.08
CA ALA A 37 0.97 0.87 -0.52
C ALA A 37 -0.13 1.50 -1.40
N GLY A 38 -0.88 0.68 -2.15
CA GLY A 38 -2.06 1.12 -2.91
C GLY A 38 -3.18 1.66 -2.00
N ALA A 39 -3.49 0.95 -0.91
CA ALA A 39 -4.50 1.37 0.06
C ALA A 39 -4.15 2.71 0.73
N TRP A 40 -2.87 2.94 1.08
CA TRP A 40 -2.40 4.23 1.59
C TRP A 40 -2.58 5.36 0.58
N GLY A 41 -2.26 5.11 -0.69
CA GLY A 41 -2.51 6.08 -1.76
C GLY A 41 -4.00 6.42 -1.89
N GLY A 42 -4.87 5.42 -1.84
CA GLY A 42 -6.32 5.60 -1.86
C GLY A 42 -6.87 6.35 -0.64
N ALA A 43 -6.37 6.04 0.57
CA ALA A 43 -6.77 6.72 1.80
C ALA A 43 -6.41 8.22 1.80
N ILE A 44 -5.22 8.59 1.30
CA ILE A 44 -4.83 10.00 1.18
C ILE A 44 -5.74 10.73 0.18
N GLN A 45 -6.07 10.10 -0.95
CA GLN A 45 -7.00 10.67 -1.92
C GLN A 45 -8.41 10.82 -1.33
N ALA A 46 -8.90 9.81 -0.60
CA ALA A 46 -10.19 9.86 0.07
C ALA A 46 -10.24 10.96 1.13
N LEU A 47 -9.20 11.12 1.96
CA LEU A 47 -9.09 12.21 2.93
C LEU A 47 -9.05 13.58 2.25
N GLY A 48 -8.33 13.71 1.13
CA GLY A 48 -8.31 14.94 0.35
C GLY A 48 -9.68 15.29 -0.21
N LEU A 49 -10.40 14.32 -0.77
CA LEU A 49 -11.76 14.51 -1.29
C LEU A 49 -12.77 14.79 -0.17
N ALA A 50 -12.66 14.10 0.97
CA ALA A 50 -13.51 14.33 2.13
C ALA A 50 -13.31 15.73 2.73
N ALA A 51 -12.06 16.22 2.79
CA ALA A 51 -11.78 17.59 3.23
C ALA A 51 -12.41 18.63 2.29
N VAL A 52 -12.34 18.42 0.97
CA VAL A 52 -12.97 19.31 -0.01
C VAL A 52 -14.50 19.24 0.07
N ALA A 53 -15.07 18.04 0.24
CA ALA A 53 -16.50 17.85 0.38
C ALA A 53 -17.06 18.44 1.69
N TRP A 54 -16.31 18.31 2.79
CA TRP A 54 -16.68 18.86 4.11
C TRP A 54 -16.78 20.37 4.10
N ILE A 55 -15.90 21.05 3.37
CA ILE A 55 -15.90 22.52 3.29
C ILE A 55 -17.14 23.03 2.56
N GLY A 56 -17.83 22.20 1.77
CA GLY A 56 -19.07 22.55 1.07
C GLY A 56 -18.88 23.69 0.08
N PHE A 57 -19.05 23.43 -1.22
CA PHE A 57 -18.98 24.52 -2.21
C PHE A 57 -20.00 25.65 -1.91
N ASP A 58 -21.13 25.33 -1.29
CA ASP A 58 -22.16 26.30 -0.87
C ASP A 58 -21.77 27.13 0.36
N GLU A 59 -20.98 26.61 1.30
CA GLU A 59 -20.45 27.41 2.42
C GLU A 59 -19.36 28.36 1.92
N LEU A 60 -18.48 27.91 1.00
CA LEU A 60 -17.47 28.77 0.39
C LEU A 60 -18.07 30.01 -0.29
N VAL A 61 -19.19 29.89 -1.01
CA VAL A 61 -19.79 31.04 -1.71
C VAL A 61 -20.46 32.03 -0.75
N ASN A 62 -21.02 31.55 0.37
CA ASN A 62 -21.71 32.40 1.35
C ASN A 62 -20.78 33.01 2.41
N VAL A 63 -19.60 32.43 2.63
CA VAL A 63 -18.66 32.80 3.70
C VAL A 63 -17.69 33.92 3.29
N PHE A 64 -17.56 34.26 2.00
CA PHE A 64 -16.70 35.38 1.57
C PHE A 64 -17.50 36.67 1.38
N PRO A 65 -17.59 37.55 2.39
CA PRO A 65 -18.12 38.90 2.17
C PRO A 65 -17.25 39.64 1.15
N THR A 66 -17.89 40.44 0.29
CA THR A 66 -17.27 41.19 -0.83
C THR A 66 -16.34 42.34 -0.41
N HIS A 67 -15.93 42.41 0.87
CA HIS A 67 -15.05 43.45 1.40
C HIS A 67 -13.59 42.96 1.52
N ASP A 68 -12.64 43.91 1.43
CA ASP A 68 -11.23 43.76 1.04
C ASP A 68 -10.36 42.67 1.73
N LEU A 69 -10.78 42.07 2.85
CA LEU A 69 -10.04 41.01 3.53
C LEU A 69 -10.50 39.59 3.15
N GLY A 70 -11.79 39.43 2.77
CA GLY A 70 -12.41 38.13 2.50
C GLY A 70 -11.80 37.43 1.28
N TRP A 71 -11.47 38.18 0.22
CA TRP A 71 -10.85 37.62 -0.99
C TRP A 71 -9.44 37.09 -0.73
N LEU A 72 -8.68 37.71 0.17
CA LEU A 72 -7.32 37.28 0.52
C LEU A 72 -7.39 35.94 1.24
N LEU A 73 -8.31 35.80 2.20
CA LEU A 73 -8.51 34.54 2.92
C LEU A 73 -9.03 33.43 1.99
N ALA A 74 -9.95 33.77 1.08
CA ALA A 74 -10.42 32.86 0.02
C ALA A 74 -9.28 32.34 -0.85
N GLY A 75 -8.41 33.27 -1.30
CA GLY A 75 -7.24 32.94 -2.09
C GLY A 75 -6.27 32.01 -1.35
N LEU A 76 -6.11 32.20 -0.04
CA LEU A 76 -5.25 31.36 0.80
C LEU A 76 -5.84 29.96 0.98
N ILE A 77 -7.15 29.83 1.26
CA ILE A 77 -7.83 28.53 1.33
C ILE A 77 -7.71 27.79 -0.01
N LEU A 78 -7.98 28.48 -1.13
CA LEU A 78 -7.84 27.90 -2.47
C LEU A 78 -6.40 27.44 -2.74
N LEU A 79 -5.40 28.23 -2.35
CA LEU A 79 -3.99 27.87 -2.45
C LEU A 79 -3.68 26.59 -1.65
N CYS A 80 -4.19 26.47 -0.42
CA CYS A 80 -4.03 25.26 0.39
C CYS A 80 -4.66 24.02 -0.27
N ILE A 81 -5.87 24.15 -0.82
CA ILE A 81 -6.54 23.05 -1.55
C ILE A 81 -5.71 22.63 -2.77
N ILE A 82 -5.20 23.59 -3.54
CA ILE A 82 -4.32 23.32 -4.70
C ILE A 82 -3.05 22.59 -4.25
N LEU A 83 -2.40 23.03 -3.18
CA LEU A 83 -1.20 22.39 -2.64
C LEU A 83 -1.47 20.97 -2.14
N MET A 84 -2.62 20.72 -1.50
CA MET A 84 -3.06 19.37 -1.13
C MET A 84 -3.25 18.49 -2.36
N ALA A 85 -3.94 18.99 -3.39
CA ALA A 85 -4.17 18.24 -4.64
C ALA A 85 -2.85 17.89 -5.33
N ILE A 86 -1.93 18.85 -5.48
CA ILE A 86 -0.60 18.62 -6.06
C ILE A 86 0.18 17.58 -5.25
N SER A 87 0.14 17.68 -3.91
CA SER A 87 0.83 16.73 -3.03
C SER A 87 0.24 15.33 -3.13
N ALA A 88 -1.08 15.19 -3.17
CA ALA A 88 -1.77 13.91 -3.32
C ALA A 88 -1.47 13.28 -4.69
N ILE A 89 -1.50 14.06 -5.78
CA ILE A 89 -1.13 13.60 -7.13
C ILE A 89 0.34 13.16 -7.15
N TYR A 90 1.24 13.94 -6.57
CA TYR A 90 2.66 13.61 -6.50
C TYR A 90 2.92 12.31 -5.73
N VAL A 91 2.34 12.16 -4.53
CA VAL A 91 2.47 10.95 -3.72
C VAL A 91 1.84 9.75 -4.43
N GLY A 92 0.65 9.91 -5.02
CA GLY A 92 -0.04 8.87 -5.78
C GLY A 92 0.74 8.41 -7.00
N TRP A 93 1.28 9.35 -7.78
CA TRP A 93 2.14 9.04 -8.93
C TRP A 93 3.42 8.33 -8.49
N ASN A 94 4.08 8.82 -7.44
CA ASN A 94 5.28 8.19 -6.90
C ASN A 94 4.99 6.77 -6.41
N LEU A 95 3.90 6.53 -5.68
CA LEU A 95 3.49 5.19 -5.26
C LEU A 95 3.15 4.27 -6.44
N SER A 96 2.47 4.80 -7.47
CA SER A 96 2.13 4.05 -8.69
C SER A 96 3.39 3.57 -9.43
N VAL A 97 4.38 4.44 -9.59
CA VAL A 97 5.66 4.08 -10.22
C VAL A 97 6.38 3.00 -9.41
N GLN A 98 6.34 3.09 -8.08
CA GLN A 98 7.02 2.14 -7.18
C GLN A 98 6.30 0.78 -7.08
N ASN A 99 4.99 0.74 -7.33
CA ASN A 99 4.15 -0.47 -7.26
C ASN A 99 4.13 -1.31 -8.55
N ARG A 100 4.86 -0.92 -9.60
CA ARG A 100 4.91 -1.68 -10.85
C ARG A 100 5.33 -3.14 -10.59
N PRO A 101 4.75 -4.12 -11.32
CA PRO A 101 5.20 -5.50 -11.25
C PRO A 101 6.68 -5.56 -11.61
N LEU A 102 7.45 -6.35 -10.85
CA LEU A 102 8.90 -6.42 -10.99
C LEU A 102 9.27 -7.74 -11.67
N ALA A 103 9.77 -7.68 -12.90
CA ALA A 103 10.25 -8.86 -13.58
C ALA A 103 11.65 -9.24 -13.08
N MET A 104 11.74 -10.33 -12.30
CA MET A 104 13.02 -10.81 -11.77
C MET A 104 13.70 -11.77 -12.75
N SER A 105 14.93 -11.47 -13.13
CA SER A 105 15.81 -12.34 -13.93
C SER A 105 17.04 -12.76 -13.13
N SER A 106 17.68 -13.87 -13.51
CA SER A 106 19.01 -14.26 -13.00
C SER A 106 20.12 -13.36 -13.57
N ASN A 107 19.86 -12.68 -14.69
CA ASN A 107 20.76 -11.67 -15.24
C ASN A 107 20.41 -10.29 -14.68
N ILE A 108 21.25 -9.78 -13.77
CA ILE A 108 21.02 -8.49 -13.11
C ILE A 108 21.14 -7.35 -14.13
N GLN A 109 22.04 -7.50 -15.10
CA GLN A 109 22.23 -6.46 -16.11
C GLN A 109 21.01 -6.31 -17.02
N ASP A 110 20.37 -7.42 -17.42
CA ASP A 110 19.13 -7.35 -18.21
C ASP A 110 18.01 -6.63 -17.44
N MET A 111 17.95 -6.78 -16.12
CA MET A 111 16.98 -6.05 -15.30
C MET A 111 17.28 -4.54 -15.25
N VAL A 112 18.55 -4.16 -15.25
CA VAL A 112 18.97 -2.74 -15.30
C VAL A 112 18.69 -2.16 -16.69
N ASP A 113 19.08 -2.88 -17.75
CA ASP A 113 18.96 -2.44 -19.15
C ASP A 113 17.48 -2.30 -19.56
N ASN A 114 16.61 -3.20 -19.07
CA ASN A 114 15.15 -3.11 -19.27
C ASN A 114 14.46 -2.09 -18.33
N GLN A 115 15.21 -1.37 -17.51
CA GLN A 115 14.68 -0.41 -16.52
C GLN A 115 13.72 -1.04 -15.50
N GLU A 116 13.82 -2.35 -15.28
CA GLU A 116 13.06 -3.06 -14.24
C GLU A 116 13.59 -2.68 -12.85
N ILE A 117 14.90 -2.45 -12.73
CA ILE A 117 15.56 -1.97 -11.51
C ILE A 117 16.54 -0.83 -11.80
N SER A 118 16.70 0.06 -10.83
CA SER A 118 17.76 1.09 -10.83
C SER A 118 19.12 0.52 -10.42
N ASP A 119 20.22 1.21 -10.75
CA ASP A 119 21.58 0.78 -10.36
C ASP A 119 21.73 0.52 -8.85
N THR A 120 21.08 1.35 -8.02
CA THR A 120 21.10 1.20 -6.56
C THR A 120 20.31 -0.01 -6.08
N GLU A 121 19.25 -0.38 -6.80
CA GLU A 121 18.49 -1.61 -6.53
C GLU A 121 19.27 -2.84 -7.00
N ALA A 122 19.99 -2.72 -8.12
CA ALA A 122 20.88 -3.76 -8.61
C ALA A 122 21.96 -4.13 -7.60
N ASP A 123 22.51 -3.16 -6.86
CA ASP A 123 23.44 -3.43 -5.77
C ASP A 123 22.82 -4.31 -4.66
N ARG A 124 21.56 -4.07 -4.30
CA ARG A 124 20.82 -4.91 -3.33
C ARG A 124 20.53 -6.31 -3.85
N VAL A 125 20.09 -6.42 -5.11
CA VAL A 125 19.86 -7.71 -5.77
C VAL A 125 21.17 -8.51 -5.83
N ARG A 126 22.28 -7.83 -6.16
CA ARG A 126 23.62 -8.43 -6.19
C ARG A 126 24.01 -8.98 -4.83
N GLY A 127 23.75 -8.26 -3.74
CA GLY A 127 23.98 -8.74 -2.39
C GLY A 127 23.23 -10.05 -2.09
N VAL A 128 21.94 -10.15 -2.46
CA VAL A 128 21.15 -11.38 -2.28
C VAL A 128 21.70 -12.54 -3.10
N TYR A 129 22.08 -12.29 -4.37
CA TYR A 129 22.59 -13.33 -5.26
C TYR A 129 24.01 -13.76 -4.86
N HIS A 130 24.85 -12.83 -4.41
CA HIS A 130 26.18 -13.13 -3.88
C HIS A 130 26.09 -14.00 -2.62
N GLN A 131 25.18 -13.68 -1.70
CA GLN A 131 24.95 -14.50 -0.51
C GLN A 131 24.46 -15.90 -0.89
N PHE A 132 23.55 -16.03 -1.85
CA PHE A 132 23.12 -17.33 -2.37
C PHE A 132 24.30 -18.11 -2.97
N ALA A 133 25.10 -17.45 -3.81
CA ALA A 133 26.26 -18.07 -4.45
C ALA A 133 27.27 -18.58 -3.41
N LYS A 134 27.57 -17.76 -2.40
CA LYS A 134 28.46 -18.12 -1.28
C LYS A 134 27.93 -19.30 -0.47
N LEU A 135 26.64 -19.32 -0.14
CA LEU A 135 26.00 -20.42 0.60
C LEU A 135 26.02 -21.75 -0.18
N ASN A 136 26.07 -21.69 -1.52
CA ASN A 136 26.16 -22.86 -2.39
C ASN A 136 27.60 -23.21 -2.80
N GLY A 137 28.61 -22.58 -2.18
CA GLY A 137 30.02 -22.86 -2.48
C GLY A 137 30.47 -22.42 -3.87
N LEU A 138 29.73 -21.53 -4.54
CA LEU A 138 30.15 -20.95 -5.81
C LEU A 138 31.30 -19.98 -5.57
N ASN A 139 32.35 -20.10 -6.37
CA ASN A 139 33.57 -19.30 -6.21
C ASN A 139 33.35 -17.87 -6.76
N VAL A 140 32.70 -17.02 -5.97
CA VAL A 140 32.46 -15.61 -6.27
C VAL A 140 33.33 -14.78 -5.33
N HIS A 141 34.27 -14.00 -5.89
CA HIS A 141 35.15 -13.14 -5.09
C HIS A 141 34.37 -12.21 -4.13
N ASP A 142 34.95 -11.92 -2.97
CA ASP A 142 34.27 -11.42 -1.76
C ASP A 142 33.67 -10.01 -1.82
N GLN A 143 33.62 -9.31 -2.96
CA GLN A 143 33.03 -7.97 -3.05
C GLN A 143 31.64 -7.96 -3.70
N PRO A 144 30.56 -8.02 -2.90
CA PRO A 144 29.17 -7.95 -3.39
C PRO A 144 28.76 -6.55 -3.85
N GLU A 145 29.40 -5.49 -3.36
CA GLU A 145 29.09 -4.10 -3.70
C GLU A 145 30.36 -3.37 -4.15
N PRO A 146 30.46 -2.93 -5.42
CA PRO A 146 31.49 -1.99 -5.82
C PRO A 146 31.24 -0.67 -5.10
N GLN A 147 31.99 -0.41 -4.02
CA GLN A 147 31.98 0.91 -3.40
C GLN A 147 32.68 1.91 -4.33
N PRO A 148 32.13 3.13 -4.48
CA PRO A 148 32.76 4.17 -5.26
C PRO A 148 34.11 4.51 -4.64
N GLY A 149 35.17 4.42 -5.44
CA GLY A 149 36.47 4.95 -5.04
C GLY A 149 36.42 6.47 -4.84
N PRO A 150 37.28 7.05 -3.98
CA PRO A 150 37.27 8.49 -3.68
C PRO A 150 37.49 9.39 -4.90
N SER A 151 38.06 8.85 -5.99
CA SER A 151 38.32 9.56 -7.24
C SER A 151 37.64 8.91 -8.45
N GLU A 152 36.69 8.01 -8.22
CA GLU A 152 36.07 7.24 -9.29
C GLU A 152 34.99 8.04 -10.02
N THR A 153 35.10 8.10 -11.34
CA THR A 153 34.09 8.75 -12.18
C THR A 153 32.80 7.92 -12.23
N LYS A 154 31.66 8.56 -12.50
CA LYS A 154 30.37 7.85 -12.68
C LYS A 154 30.45 6.75 -13.74
N GLY A 155 31.22 6.97 -14.81
CA GLY A 155 31.43 5.97 -15.88
C GLY A 155 32.20 4.74 -15.39
N GLN A 156 33.30 4.94 -14.65
CA GLN A 156 34.08 3.85 -14.07
C GLN A 156 33.27 3.02 -13.07
N LEU A 157 32.47 3.68 -12.23
CA LEU A 157 31.57 2.98 -11.30
C LEU A 157 30.51 2.15 -12.05
N ALA A 158 29.95 2.68 -13.14
CA ALA A 158 28.98 1.95 -13.96
C ALA A 158 29.61 0.71 -14.62
N GLU A 159 30.83 0.82 -15.15
CA GLU A 159 31.56 -0.32 -15.73
C GLU A 159 31.87 -1.39 -14.68
N ARG A 160 32.32 -1.00 -13.48
CA ARG A 160 32.53 -1.95 -12.37
C ARG A 160 31.25 -2.64 -11.93
N ARG A 161 30.13 -1.89 -11.85
CA ARG A 161 28.82 -2.46 -11.56
C ARG A 161 28.40 -3.47 -12.61
N LYS A 162 28.60 -3.15 -13.89
CA LYS A 162 28.33 -4.07 -15.01
C LYS A 162 29.18 -5.34 -14.92
N ALA A 163 30.48 -5.20 -14.62
CA ALA A 163 31.37 -6.34 -14.41
C ALA A 163 30.93 -7.20 -13.21
N ALA A 164 30.57 -6.56 -12.09
CA ALA A 164 30.08 -7.26 -10.90
C ALA A 164 28.74 -7.98 -11.14
N ASN A 165 27.82 -7.35 -11.89
CA ASN A 165 26.58 -7.98 -12.35
C ASN A 165 26.88 -9.22 -13.18
N ALA A 166 27.81 -9.13 -14.14
CA ALA A 166 28.20 -10.26 -14.99
C ALA A 166 28.79 -11.42 -14.17
N ILE A 167 29.68 -11.15 -13.21
CA ILE A 167 30.28 -12.19 -12.35
C ILE A 167 29.19 -12.96 -11.58
N VAL A 168 28.30 -12.24 -10.90
CA VAL A 168 27.25 -12.86 -10.10
C VAL A 168 26.23 -13.58 -10.98
N SER A 169 25.84 -12.99 -12.12
CA SER A 169 24.93 -13.63 -13.06
C SER A 169 25.52 -14.88 -13.72
N ASN A 170 26.82 -14.88 -14.04
CA ASN A 170 27.52 -16.07 -14.55
C ASN A 170 27.59 -17.18 -13.49
N ALA A 171 27.85 -16.83 -12.22
CA ALA A 171 27.83 -17.79 -11.12
C ALA A 171 26.44 -18.41 -10.94
N MET A 172 25.39 -17.59 -10.97
CA MET A 172 24.01 -18.05 -10.96
C MET A 172 23.74 -18.99 -12.14
N GLN A 173 24.04 -18.57 -13.38
CA GLN A 173 23.86 -19.40 -14.57
C GLN A 173 24.61 -20.74 -14.47
N ALA A 174 25.83 -20.75 -13.96
CA ALA A 174 26.61 -21.97 -13.75
C ALA A 174 25.93 -22.93 -12.75
N TYR A 175 25.33 -22.40 -11.68
CA TYR A 175 24.56 -23.21 -10.73
C TYR A 175 23.28 -23.78 -11.33
N PHE A 176 22.61 -23.04 -12.23
CA PHE A 176 21.35 -23.46 -12.85
C PHE A 176 21.54 -24.32 -14.12
N ALA A 177 22.71 -24.29 -14.76
CA ALA A 177 23.00 -25.06 -15.97
C ALA A 177 22.70 -26.57 -15.85
N PRO A 178 23.03 -27.26 -14.73
CA PRO A 178 22.72 -28.68 -14.57
C PRO A 178 21.23 -29.01 -14.68
N ALA A 179 20.32 -28.13 -14.23
CA ALA A 179 18.88 -28.38 -14.32
C ALA A 179 18.43 -28.54 -15.78
N THR A 180 18.87 -27.64 -16.65
CA THR A 180 18.54 -27.70 -18.10
C THR A 180 19.11 -28.97 -18.76
N LEU A 181 20.28 -29.43 -18.30
CA LEU A 181 20.91 -30.63 -18.80
C LEU A 181 20.18 -31.90 -18.34
N TYR A 182 19.73 -31.94 -17.08
CA TYR A 182 18.90 -33.03 -16.58
C TYR A 182 17.58 -33.13 -17.32
N GLU A 183 16.94 -32.00 -17.59
CA GLU A 183 15.68 -31.95 -18.36
C GLU A 183 15.88 -32.40 -19.81
N ALA A 184 16.93 -31.92 -20.48
CA ALA A 184 17.24 -32.38 -21.83
C ALA A 184 17.56 -33.89 -21.88
N ASN A 185 18.21 -34.43 -20.85
CA ASN A 185 18.46 -35.87 -20.77
C ASN A 185 17.18 -36.66 -20.54
N VAL A 186 16.23 -36.10 -19.78
CA VAL A 186 14.88 -36.68 -19.60
C VAL A 186 14.12 -36.70 -20.91
N GLU A 187 14.08 -35.59 -21.64
CA GLU A 187 13.43 -35.51 -22.96
C GLU A 187 14.06 -36.49 -23.97
N ARG A 188 15.38 -36.71 -23.92
CA ARG A 188 16.03 -37.71 -24.79
C ARG A 188 15.70 -39.15 -24.41
N ALA A 189 15.57 -39.42 -23.11
CA ALA A 189 15.26 -40.74 -22.59
C ALA A 189 13.79 -41.12 -22.86
N TYR A 190 12.87 -40.16 -22.76
CA TYR A 190 11.48 -40.32 -23.15
C TYR A 190 11.30 -40.02 -24.63
N ARG A 191 11.46 -41.03 -25.49
CA ARG A 191 11.19 -40.86 -26.92
C ARG A 191 9.68 -40.93 -27.16
N TYR A 192 9.13 -39.83 -27.63
CA TYR A 192 7.78 -39.83 -28.21
C TYR A 192 7.86 -40.37 -29.64
N ASP A 193 7.29 -41.55 -29.85
CA ASP A 193 7.09 -42.09 -31.19
C ASP A 193 5.78 -41.53 -31.77
N ARG A 194 5.91 -40.65 -32.77
CA ARG A 194 4.78 -40.03 -33.46
C ARG A 194 3.94 -41.03 -34.25
N LEU A 195 4.52 -42.14 -34.71
CA LEU A 195 3.82 -43.11 -35.56
C LEU A 195 2.90 -44.01 -34.74
N THR A 196 3.34 -44.37 -33.54
CA THR A 196 2.56 -45.20 -32.60
C THR A 196 1.79 -44.39 -31.57
N ASN A 197 2.05 -43.08 -31.47
CA ASN A 197 1.54 -42.19 -30.43
C ASN A 197 1.84 -42.73 -29.02
N THR A 198 3.02 -43.36 -28.84
CA THR A 198 3.46 -43.90 -27.56
C THR A 198 4.74 -43.21 -27.09
N VAL A 199 4.85 -43.03 -25.78
CA VAL A 199 6.09 -42.58 -25.13
C VAL A 199 6.82 -43.83 -24.67
N SER A 200 8.01 -44.09 -25.20
CA SER A 200 8.89 -45.15 -24.67
C SER A 200 9.72 -44.59 -23.52
N ALA A 201 9.68 -45.29 -22.38
CA ALA A 201 10.50 -45.00 -21.22
C ALA A 201 11.68 -46.00 -21.16
N PRO A 202 12.81 -45.64 -20.53
CA PRO A 202 13.84 -46.61 -20.19
C PRO A 202 13.22 -47.78 -19.41
N THR A 203 13.56 -49.01 -19.76
CA THR A 203 13.09 -50.22 -19.04
C THR A 203 14.12 -50.72 -18.03
N ASP A 204 15.34 -50.18 -18.06
CA ASP A 204 16.39 -50.49 -17.10
C ASP A 204 16.19 -49.70 -15.80
N ASP A 205 16.07 -50.42 -14.68
CA ASP A 205 15.88 -49.85 -13.34
C ASP A 205 17.02 -48.89 -12.96
N GLU A 206 18.25 -49.14 -13.44
CA GLU A 206 19.40 -48.27 -13.16
C GLU A 206 19.27 -46.92 -13.89
N GLU A 207 18.89 -46.94 -15.17
CA GLU A 207 18.64 -45.72 -15.95
C GLU A 207 17.46 -44.94 -15.36
N LEU A 208 16.38 -45.62 -14.99
CA LEU A 208 15.21 -45.00 -14.38
C LEU A 208 15.58 -44.29 -13.05
N THR A 209 16.43 -44.91 -12.25
CA THR A 209 16.90 -44.33 -10.98
C THR A 209 17.74 -43.08 -11.21
N LYS A 210 18.69 -43.10 -12.17
CA LYS A 210 19.49 -41.92 -12.54
C LYS A 210 18.63 -40.79 -13.06
N LEU A 211 17.62 -41.12 -13.86
CA LEU A 211 16.70 -40.15 -14.46
C LEU A 211 15.82 -39.46 -13.42
N ASN A 212 15.23 -40.24 -12.50
CA ASN A 212 14.45 -39.73 -11.38
C ASN A 212 15.28 -38.85 -10.45
N PHE A 213 16.53 -39.23 -10.18
CA PHE A 213 17.45 -38.40 -9.42
C PHE A 213 17.72 -37.06 -10.12
N GLY A 214 18.02 -37.08 -11.42
CA GLY A 214 18.26 -35.88 -12.22
C GLY A 214 17.05 -34.93 -12.24
N LEU A 215 15.84 -35.47 -12.44
CA LEU A 215 14.59 -34.69 -12.37
C LEU A 215 14.39 -34.03 -11.01
N THR A 216 14.59 -34.79 -9.93
CA THR A 216 14.39 -34.26 -8.59
C THR A 216 15.43 -33.18 -8.27
N ARG A 217 16.67 -33.36 -8.73
CA ARG A 217 17.72 -32.33 -8.61
C ARG A 217 17.41 -31.08 -9.43
N ALA A 218 16.91 -31.22 -10.65
CA ALA A 218 16.48 -30.10 -11.48
C ALA A 218 15.33 -29.31 -10.83
N ALA A 219 14.35 -30.02 -10.27
CA ALA A 219 13.24 -29.42 -9.53
C ALA A 219 13.72 -28.62 -8.31
N GLN A 220 14.68 -29.16 -7.55
CA GLN A 220 15.29 -28.45 -6.43
C GLN A 220 16.00 -27.17 -6.88
N ILE A 221 16.85 -27.26 -7.92
CA ILE A 221 17.59 -26.13 -8.47
C ILE A 221 16.64 -25.02 -8.96
N ARG A 222 15.53 -25.39 -9.62
CA ARG A 222 14.48 -24.43 -10.01
C ARG A 222 13.82 -23.76 -8.81
N ALA A 223 13.52 -24.52 -7.76
CA ALA A 223 12.89 -23.99 -6.57
C ALA A 223 13.82 -23.02 -5.82
N ASP A 224 15.11 -23.32 -5.76
CA ASP A 224 16.14 -22.42 -5.21
C ASP A 224 16.27 -21.12 -6.03
N LEU A 225 16.17 -21.21 -7.36
CA LEU A 225 16.13 -20.03 -8.24
C LEU A 225 14.93 -19.15 -7.94
N LEU A 226 13.73 -19.74 -7.87
CA LEU A 226 12.48 -19.03 -7.61
C LEU A 226 12.51 -18.37 -6.23
N LEU A 227 13.00 -19.08 -5.21
CA LEU A 227 13.16 -18.57 -3.86
C LEU A 227 14.12 -17.37 -3.83
N THR A 228 15.26 -17.47 -4.52
CA THR A 228 16.27 -16.41 -4.55
C THR A 228 15.76 -15.18 -5.30
N ARG A 229 15.04 -15.36 -6.42
CA ARG A 229 14.34 -14.29 -7.14
C ARG A 229 13.26 -13.63 -6.27
N ALA A 230 12.46 -14.41 -5.56
CA ALA A 230 11.43 -13.88 -4.68
C ALA A 230 12.02 -13.07 -3.51
N ARG A 231 13.10 -13.55 -2.89
CA ARG A 231 13.82 -12.81 -1.84
C ARG A 231 14.37 -11.48 -2.36
N ALA A 232 15.03 -11.50 -3.52
CA ALA A 232 15.56 -10.29 -4.14
C ALA A 232 14.44 -9.30 -4.51
N ALA A 233 13.29 -9.79 -5.02
CA ALA A 233 12.13 -8.95 -5.29
C ALA A 233 11.61 -8.25 -4.02
N VAL A 234 11.48 -8.98 -2.92
CA VAL A 234 11.03 -8.42 -1.63
C VAL A 234 11.98 -7.32 -1.15
N VAL A 235 13.30 -7.50 -1.29
CA VAL A 235 14.29 -6.48 -0.91
C VAL A 235 14.12 -5.22 -1.76
N VAL A 236 13.96 -5.35 -3.07
CA VAL A 236 13.73 -4.22 -3.98
C VAL A 236 12.42 -3.51 -3.63
N ILE A 237 11.31 -4.24 -3.49
CA ILE A 237 10.00 -3.68 -3.16
C ILE A 237 10.03 -2.96 -1.81
N ARG A 238 10.67 -3.55 -0.79
CA ARG A 238 10.81 -2.92 0.52
C ARG A 238 11.58 -1.61 0.43
N ASP A 239 12.65 -1.57 -0.36
CA ASP A 239 13.45 -0.36 -0.56
C ASP A 239 12.68 0.72 -1.34
N ARG A 240 11.91 0.31 -2.36
CA ARG A 240 10.99 1.18 -3.11
C ARG A 240 9.93 1.80 -2.21
N VAL A 241 9.24 0.98 -1.41
CA VAL A 241 8.23 1.44 -0.45
C VAL A 241 8.84 2.37 0.59
N ARG A 242 10.05 2.04 1.10
CA ARG A 242 10.77 2.92 2.02
C ARG A 242 11.12 4.25 1.39
N ARG A 243 11.60 4.26 0.14
CA ARG A 243 11.87 5.51 -0.61
C ARG A 243 10.58 6.28 -0.91
N ALA A 244 9.48 5.59 -1.16
CA ALA A 244 8.19 6.24 -1.40
C ALA A 244 7.60 6.89 -0.14
N THR A 245 7.89 6.36 1.04
CA THR A 245 7.28 6.82 2.31
C THR A 245 8.20 7.67 3.17
N ILE A 246 9.49 7.34 3.25
CA ILE A 246 10.46 7.93 4.20
C ILE A 246 11.48 8.83 3.50
N ALA A 247 11.55 8.85 2.16
CA ALA A 247 12.48 9.78 1.51
C ALA A 247 12.07 11.24 1.79
N LYS A 248 13.06 12.14 1.82
CA LYS A 248 12.86 13.56 2.12
C LYS A 248 11.75 14.20 1.26
N LYS A 249 11.69 13.87 -0.03
CA LYS A 249 10.70 14.44 -0.96
C LYS A 249 9.25 14.04 -0.63
N PRO A 250 8.89 12.74 -0.52
CA PRO A 250 7.57 12.33 -0.04
C PRO A 250 7.23 12.87 1.34
N LEU A 251 8.18 12.89 2.29
CA LEU A 251 7.93 13.44 3.62
C LEU A 251 7.58 14.93 3.56
N ILE A 252 8.26 15.71 2.71
CA ILE A 252 7.90 17.11 2.48
C ILE A 252 6.49 17.20 1.88
N ALA A 253 6.15 16.38 0.88
CA ALA A 253 4.81 16.39 0.27
C ALA A 253 3.71 16.02 1.28
N ILE A 254 3.93 14.98 2.10
CA ILE A 254 3.02 14.58 3.18
C ILE A 254 2.92 15.69 4.23
N GLY A 255 4.04 16.33 4.57
CA GLY A 255 4.09 17.46 5.50
C GLY A 255 3.31 18.67 4.98
N VAL A 256 3.49 19.03 3.70
CA VAL A 256 2.73 20.10 3.03
C VAL A 256 1.25 19.76 2.99
N PHE A 257 0.88 18.52 2.69
CA PHE A 257 -0.51 18.07 2.72
C PHE A 257 -1.12 18.22 4.12
N GLY A 258 -0.45 17.70 5.16
CA GLY A 258 -0.93 17.79 6.55
C GLY A 258 -0.99 19.23 7.05
N ALA A 259 0.02 20.05 6.77
CA ALA A 259 0.03 21.46 7.13
C ALA A 259 -1.08 22.25 6.42
N SER A 260 -1.35 21.95 5.15
CA SER A 260 -2.44 22.58 4.39
C SER A 260 -3.80 22.18 4.95
N LEU A 261 -3.98 20.93 5.37
CA LEU A 261 -5.22 20.46 6.00
C LEU A 261 -5.45 21.18 7.33
N ILE A 262 -4.41 21.27 8.17
CA ILE A 262 -4.47 22.02 9.43
C ILE A 262 -4.77 23.51 9.18
N ALA A 263 -4.10 24.12 8.20
CA ALA A 263 -4.33 25.51 7.84
C ALA A 263 -5.79 25.75 7.43
N VAL A 264 -6.32 24.91 6.53
CA VAL A 264 -7.72 24.98 6.09
C VAL A 264 -8.69 24.85 7.28
N TRP A 265 -8.42 23.96 8.22
CA TRP A 265 -9.21 23.83 9.45
C TRP A 265 -9.20 25.12 10.29
N PHE A 266 -8.01 25.67 10.57
CA PHE A 266 -7.89 26.94 11.30
C PHE A 266 -8.53 28.13 10.57
N PHE A 267 -8.39 28.21 9.24
CA PHE A 267 -9.01 29.28 8.45
C PHE A 267 -10.53 29.13 8.38
N SER A 268 -11.05 27.90 8.31
CA SER A 268 -12.48 27.63 8.38
C SER A 268 -13.05 28.08 9.73
N ASP A 269 -12.38 27.74 10.84
CA ASP A 269 -12.81 28.16 12.18
C ASP A 269 -12.70 29.67 12.37
N ALA A 270 -11.62 30.31 11.87
CA ALA A 270 -11.46 31.75 11.91
C ALA A 270 -12.53 32.47 11.08
N MET A 271 -12.91 31.92 9.93
CA MET A 271 -14.00 32.44 9.10
C MET A 271 -15.35 32.31 9.78
N ARG A 272 -15.62 31.17 10.42
CA ARG A 272 -16.83 31.01 11.24
C ARG A 272 -16.84 32.04 12.37
N ALA A 273 -15.75 32.20 13.10
CA ALA A 273 -15.61 33.20 14.18
C ALA A 273 -15.63 34.66 13.70
N TYR A 274 -15.32 34.95 12.43
CA TYR A 274 -15.40 36.30 11.86
C TYR A 274 -16.79 36.59 11.30
N ASN A 275 -17.43 35.59 10.69
CA ASN A 275 -18.78 35.67 10.15
C ASN A 275 -19.87 35.44 11.19
N THR A 276 -19.52 35.11 12.44
CA THR A 276 -20.39 35.23 13.61
C THR A 276 -20.67 36.72 13.88
N SER A 277 -21.36 37.36 12.94
CA SER A 277 -22.26 38.48 13.21
C SER A 277 -23.41 37.97 14.08
N ASP A 278 -24.22 38.88 14.64
CA ASP A 278 -25.09 38.65 15.81
C ASP A 278 -26.06 37.44 15.77
N SER A 279 -26.19 36.72 14.65
CA SER A 279 -26.99 35.48 14.52
C SER A 279 -26.46 34.28 15.32
N ASP A 280 -25.15 34.13 15.51
CA ASP A 280 -24.61 32.95 16.24
C ASP A 280 -24.57 33.15 17.76
N LYS A 281 -24.64 34.40 18.25
CA LYS A 281 -24.99 34.66 19.66
C LYS A 281 -26.39 34.11 19.96
N ILE A 282 -27.29 34.14 18.98
CA ILE A 282 -28.65 33.57 19.09
C ILE A 282 -28.58 32.03 19.03
N ALA A 283 -27.73 31.44 18.19
CA ALA A 283 -27.55 29.99 18.14
C ALA A 283 -26.91 29.41 19.42
N ALA A 284 -25.88 30.07 19.96
CA ALA A 284 -25.27 29.70 21.24
C ALA A 284 -26.24 29.91 22.42
N ALA A 285 -26.98 31.02 22.43
CA ALA A 285 -28.07 31.27 23.38
C ALA A 285 -29.16 30.19 23.33
N LYS A 286 -29.52 29.73 22.12
CA LYS A 286 -30.49 28.65 21.91
C LYS A 286 -29.97 27.30 22.38
N ALA A 287 -28.71 26.97 22.10
CA ALA A 287 -28.07 25.75 22.62
C ALA A 287 -27.97 25.75 24.16
N CYS A 288 -27.67 26.90 24.79
CA CYS A 288 -27.76 27.06 26.24
C CYS A 288 -29.20 26.86 26.75
N GLY A 289 -30.19 27.38 26.02
CA GLY A 289 -31.61 27.23 26.34
C GLY A 289 -32.09 25.77 26.28
N ASP A 290 -31.70 25.05 25.23
CA ASP A 290 -32.05 23.63 25.03
C ASP A 290 -31.35 22.73 26.06
N ALA A 291 -30.07 23.00 26.38
CA ALA A 291 -29.35 22.29 27.42
C ALA A 291 -29.95 22.53 28.82
N ARG A 292 -30.38 23.77 29.12
CA ARG A 292 -31.05 24.11 30.38
C ARG A 292 -32.41 23.42 30.51
N LYS A 293 -33.16 23.35 29.41
CA LYS A 293 -34.46 22.65 29.38
C LYS A 293 -34.29 21.15 29.63
N ALA A 294 -33.34 20.50 28.95
CA ALA A 294 -33.04 19.10 29.16
C ALA A 294 -32.57 18.79 30.60
N LEU A 295 -31.80 19.69 31.22
CA LEU A 295 -31.36 19.54 32.62
C LEU A 295 -32.49 19.74 33.64
N ASN A 296 -33.38 20.71 33.41
CA ASN A 296 -34.57 20.94 34.24
C ASN A 296 -35.56 19.77 34.15
N ASP A 297 -35.81 19.26 32.93
CA ASP A 297 -36.67 18.11 32.70
C ASP A 297 -36.08 16.83 33.33
N GLY A 298 -34.75 16.78 33.49
CA GLY A 298 -34.03 15.74 34.22
C GLY A 298 -33.89 15.95 35.74
N GLY A 299 -34.44 17.04 36.30
CA GLY A 299 -34.40 17.34 37.74
C GLY A 299 -33.03 17.77 38.30
N ALA A 300 -32.07 18.09 37.43
CA ALA A 300 -30.72 18.50 37.83
C ALA A 300 -30.61 20.02 37.92
N THR A 301 -30.16 20.54 39.06
CA THR A 301 -29.88 21.98 39.24
C THR A 301 -28.40 22.25 38.98
N PHE A 302 -28.11 22.93 37.86
CA PHE A 302 -26.76 23.36 37.52
C PHE A 302 -26.74 24.85 37.18
N THR A 303 -25.78 25.59 37.74
CA THR A 303 -25.54 27.00 37.41
C THR A 303 -24.76 27.11 36.11
N LEU A 304 -25.40 27.65 35.08
CA LEU A 304 -24.78 27.90 33.78
C LEU A 304 -23.84 29.14 33.84
N PRO A 305 -22.82 29.23 32.96
CA PRO A 305 -21.96 30.40 32.82
C PRO A 305 -22.74 31.68 32.49
N ASP A 306 -22.22 32.83 32.90
CA ASP A 306 -22.88 34.15 32.74
C ASP A 306 -23.26 34.48 31.29
N ASP A 307 -22.51 33.94 30.32
CA ASP A 307 -22.74 34.12 28.89
C ASP A 307 -24.09 33.53 28.41
N CYS A 308 -24.66 32.54 29.12
CA CYS A 308 -25.97 31.97 28.80
C CYS A 308 -27.16 32.77 29.37
N ASN A 309 -26.95 33.76 30.25
CA ASN A 309 -28.04 34.52 30.88
C ASN A 309 -28.56 35.68 30.01
N ALA A 310 -27.79 36.10 29.00
CA ALA A 310 -28.17 37.16 28.06
C ALA A 310 -29.27 36.73 27.05
N ALA A 311 -29.58 35.44 26.97
CA ALA A 311 -30.53 34.85 26.02
C ALA A 311 -32.02 35.12 26.31
N ASN A 312 -32.37 35.72 27.45
CA ASN A 312 -33.76 35.81 27.92
C ASN A 312 -34.59 36.95 27.29
N SER A 313 -34.06 37.71 26.34
CA SER A 313 -34.81 38.76 25.66
C SER A 313 -34.63 38.70 24.15
N SER A 314 -35.73 38.39 23.46
CA SER A 314 -36.00 38.55 22.02
C SER A 314 -35.33 37.56 21.05
N GLY A 315 -36.16 36.78 20.36
CA GLY A 315 -35.81 36.07 19.13
C GLY A 315 -36.57 34.76 18.94
N GLU A 316 -37.82 34.82 18.47
CA GLU A 316 -38.48 33.67 17.85
C GLU A 316 -37.66 33.23 16.62
N GLY A 317 -37.05 32.05 16.69
CA GLY A 317 -35.96 31.64 15.80
C GLY A 317 -36.37 30.82 14.58
N GLU A 318 -35.59 30.96 13.51
CA GLU A 318 -35.45 29.97 12.44
C GLU A 318 -34.75 28.70 12.99
N ALA A 319 -35.17 27.55 12.47
CA ALA A 319 -34.71 26.22 12.89
C ALA A 319 -33.43 25.83 12.14
N GLN A 320 -32.44 25.29 12.88
CA GLN A 320 -31.36 24.50 12.25
C GLN A 320 -31.99 23.31 11.53
N THR A 321 -31.66 23.14 10.26
CA THR A 321 -32.24 22.06 9.47
C THR A 321 -31.64 20.72 9.92
N PRO A 322 -32.47 19.71 10.22
CA PRO A 322 -32.01 18.36 10.57
C PRO A 322 -31.03 17.74 9.55
N SER A 323 -31.03 18.23 8.30
CA SER A 323 -30.12 17.82 7.24
C SER A 323 -28.65 18.12 7.53
N GLY A 324 -28.32 19.26 8.15
CA GLY A 324 -26.93 19.66 8.39
C GLY A 324 -26.20 18.74 9.39
N MET A 325 -26.89 18.28 10.43
CA MET A 325 -26.34 17.32 11.40
C MET A 325 -26.20 15.91 10.81
N ALA A 326 -27.10 15.53 9.89
CA ALA A 326 -27.05 14.23 9.24
C ALA A 326 -25.83 14.09 8.31
N VAL A 327 -25.46 15.16 7.61
CA VAL A 327 -24.27 15.19 6.72
C VAL A 327 -22.97 15.07 7.51
N ALA A 328 -22.82 15.79 8.63
CA ALA A 328 -21.62 15.70 9.46
C ALA A 328 -21.42 14.28 10.04
N ASN A 329 -22.50 13.64 10.51
CA ASN A 329 -22.48 12.26 10.99
C ASN A 329 -22.16 11.25 9.87
N LEU A 330 -22.67 11.49 8.65
CA LEU A 330 -22.38 10.66 7.49
C LEU A 330 -20.88 10.65 7.15
N VAL A 331 -20.22 11.81 7.20
CA VAL A 331 -18.78 11.92 6.91
C VAL A 331 -17.96 11.16 7.96
N ALA A 332 -18.25 11.31 9.25
CA ALA A 332 -17.57 10.58 10.31
C ALA A 332 -17.74 9.05 10.16
N LEU A 333 -18.98 8.59 9.90
CA LEU A 333 -19.27 7.17 9.69
C LEU A 333 -18.58 6.60 8.44
N SER A 334 -18.43 7.40 7.38
CA SER A 334 -17.71 6.98 6.17
C SER A 334 -16.21 6.76 6.41
N ALA A 335 -15.59 7.59 7.26
CA ALA A 335 -14.20 7.43 7.67
C ALA A 335 -14.02 6.17 8.56
N ASP A 336 -14.95 5.95 9.49
CA ASP A 336 -14.96 4.74 10.33
C ASP A 336 -15.19 3.46 9.52
N LEU A 337 -16.04 3.51 8.49
CA LEU A 337 -16.25 2.39 7.57
C LEU A 337 -14.96 2.05 6.82
N SER A 338 -14.29 3.07 6.26
CA SER A 338 -13.01 2.89 5.56
C SER A 338 -11.94 2.30 6.49
N ASN A 339 -11.86 2.76 7.74
CA ASN A 339 -10.92 2.24 8.73
C ASN A 339 -11.25 0.80 9.14
N CYS A 340 -12.54 0.48 9.31
CA CYS A 340 -13.01 -0.88 9.60
C CYS A 340 -12.68 -1.86 8.46
N GLU A 341 -12.92 -1.46 7.21
CA GLU A 341 -12.59 -2.27 6.03
C GLU A 341 -11.07 -2.48 5.90
N ALA A 342 -10.27 -1.45 6.14
CA ALA A 342 -8.82 -1.54 6.14
C ALA A 342 -8.30 -2.49 7.25
N ALA A 343 -8.86 -2.41 8.46
CA ALA A 343 -8.50 -3.29 9.58
C ALA A 343 -8.90 -4.76 9.32
N ALA A 344 -10.10 -4.99 8.78
CA ALA A 344 -10.60 -6.33 8.46
C ALA A 344 -9.76 -7.04 7.37
N VAL A 345 -9.11 -6.28 6.48
CA VAL A 345 -8.16 -6.80 5.48
C VAL A 345 -6.81 -7.16 6.10
N VAL A 346 -6.42 -6.52 7.21
CA VAL A 346 -5.13 -6.76 7.88
C VAL A 346 -5.16 -8.01 8.77
N GLU A 347 -6.30 -8.32 9.38
CA GLU A 347 -6.44 -9.47 10.29
C GLU A 347 -6.77 -10.81 9.58
N GLY A 348 -7.31 -10.78 8.36
CA GLY A 348 -7.75 -11.98 7.63
C GLY A 348 -6.81 -12.44 6.51
N ASN A 349 -6.14 -13.58 6.66
CA ASN A 349 -5.25 -14.18 5.65
C ASN A 349 -5.96 -14.95 4.51
N LEU A 350 -7.22 -14.65 4.14
CA LEU A 350 -7.94 -15.23 2.97
C LEU A 350 -9.12 -14.34 2.53
N PRO A 351 -9.58 -14.43 1.26
CA PRO A 351 -10.62 -13.58 0.70
C PRO A 351 -12.01 -14.06 1.16
N LYS A 352 -12.46 -13.60 2.33
CA LYS A 352 -13.87 -13.69 2.73
C LYS A 352 -14.49 -12.30 2.75
N THR A 353 -14.78 -11.79 1.56
CA THR A 353 -15.52 -10.53 1.35
C THR A 353 -16.86 -10.49 2.09
N LEU A 354 -17.47 -11.64 2.39
CA LEU A 354 -18.76 -11.73 3.08
C LEU A 354 -18.66 -11.65 4.61
N GLU A 355 -17.58 -12.16 5.21
CA GLU A 355 -17.37 -12.11 6.68
C GLU A 355 -16.86 -10.72 7.09
N ASN A 356 -15.97 -10.11 6.31
CA ASN A 356 -15.49 -8.74 6.54
C ASN A 356 -16.64 -7.72 6.43
N ARG A 357 -17.61 -7.95 5.53
CA ARG A 357 -18.83 -7.13 5.45
C ARG A 357 -19.71 -7.24 6.70
N LYS A 358 -19.69 -8.36 7.43
CA LYS A 358 -20.45 -8.50 8.68
C LYS A 358 -19.82 -7.71 9.82
N VAL A 359 -18.49 -7.66 9.89
CA VAL A 359 -17.77 -6.90 10.93
C VAL A 359 -18.05 -5.40 10.82
N CYS A 360 -18.15 -4.87 9.60
CA CYS A 360 -18.44 -3.45 9.36
C CYS A 360 -19.94 -3.17 9.09
N ALA A 361 -20.82 -4.15 9.29
CA ALA A 361 -22.25 -4.02 8.95
C ALA A 361 -22.97 -2.96 9.77
N SER A 362 -22.64 -2.80 11.06
CA SER A 362 -23.27 -1.80 11.93
C SER A 362 -22.98 -0.37 11.47
N ILE A 363 -21.74 -0.09 11.04
CA ILE A 363 -21.34 1.22 10.52
C ILE A 363 -22.08 1.51 9.22
N ARG A 364 -22.21 0.51 8.34
CA ARG A 364 -22.97 0.64 7.09
C ARG A 364 -24.45 0.90 7.32
N THR A 365 -25.08 0.21 8.26
CA THR A 365 -26.48 0.49 8.64
C THR A 365 -26.65 1.92 9.13
N ASN A 366 -25.71 2.44 9.91
CA ASN A 366 -25.76 3.83 10.38
C ASN A 366 -25.59 4.83 9.22
N ILE A 367 -24.74 4.54 8.24
CA ILE A 367 -24.61 5.34 7.00
C ILE A 367 -25.94 5.35 6.25
N ASP A 368 -26.57 4.20 6.06
CA ASP A 368 -27.85 4.08 5.35
C ASP A 368 -28.97 4.86 6.08
N VAL A 369 -28.97 4.87 7.42
CA VAL A 369 -29.89 5.69 8.24
C VAL A 369 -29.65 7.19 8.03
N GLN A 370 -28.39 7.65 8.02
CA GLN A 370 -28.10 9.07 7.78
C GLN A 370 -28.43 9.50 6.35
N LEU A 371 -28.17 8.65 5.34
CA LEU A 371 -28.57 8.90 3.96
C LEU A 371 -30.09 8.97 3.82
N ALA A 372 -30.83 8.09 4.49
CA ALA A 372 -32.29 8.13 4.51
C ALA A 372 -32.82 9.40 5.20
N LEU A 373 -32.17 9.89 6.25
CA LEU A 373 -32.52 11.16 6.87
C LEU A 373 -32.32 12.31 5.89
N ILE A 374 -31.16 12.41 5.25
CA ILE A 374 -30.85 13.45 4.25
C ILE A 374 -31.88 13.44 3.11
N ALA A 375 -32.19 12.26 2.57
CA ALA A 375 -33.14 12.11 1.46
C ALA A 375 -34.61 12.45 1.83
N ASN A 376 -34.96 12.48 3.12
CA ASN A 376 -36.29 12.91 3.57
C ASN A 376 -36.38 14.42 3.86
N TYR A 377 -35.26 15.14 3.80
CA TYR A 377 -35.18 16.59 4.02
C TYR A 377 -34.89 17.38 2.72
N GLU A 378 -34.72 16.70 1.59
CA GLU A 378 -34.88 17.25 0.23
C GLU A 378 -36.33 17.11 -0.24
#